data_AF-A0A6C0B7D5-F1
#
_entry.id   AF-A0A6C0B7D5-F1
#
_cell.length_a   1.000
_cell.length_b   1.000
_cell.length_c   1.000
_cell.angle_alpha   90.00
_cell.angle_beta   90.00
_cell.angle_gamma   90.00
#
_symmetry.space_group_name_H-M   'P 1'
#
loop_
_entity.id
_entity.type
_entity.pdbx_description
1 polymer ?
#
loop_
_entity_poly.entity_id
_entity_poly.type
_entity_poly.pdbx_seq_one_letter_code
_entity_poly.pdbx_strand_id
1 'polypeptide(L)'
;MSVFFTIMLVMLVMLALDSVYLYLTKSIFGQLVAKIQRTALELKLVGAVVVYILLAVGLYVFIVEPRKPLWQAALLGLVIYGVYDFTNYAVFKKYDLSVAIMDMVWGSVLLTATTYIVRKLV
;
A
#
# COMPACT_ATOMS: atom_id res chain seq x y z
N MET A 1 -4.77 23.96 -6.04
CA MET A 1 -5.19 23.34 -4.76
C MET A 1 -4.06 23.45 -3.75
N SER A 2 -4.34 23.52 -2.44
CA SER A 2 -3.27 23.56 -1.44
C SER A 2 -2.58 22.20 -1.31
N VAL A 3 -1.30 22.20 -0.94
CA VAL A 3 -0.50 20.97 -0.68
C VAL A 3 -1.23 20.02 0.26
N PHE A 4 -1.74 20.57 1.37
CA PHE A 4 -2.49 19.82 2.38
C PHE A 4 -3.70 19.11 1.78
N PHE A 5 -4.49 19.81 0.95
CA PHE A 5 -5.66 19.23 0.32
C PHE A 5 -5.29 18.09 -0.64
N THR A 6 -4.22 18.25 -1.43
CA THR A 6 -3.76 17.21 -2.35
C THR A 6 -3.32 15.95 -1.60
N ILE A 7 -2.60 16.08 -0.48
CA ILE A 7 -2.19 14.93 0.35
C ILE A 7 -3.41 14.22 0.95
N MET A 8 -4.40 14.98 1.45
CA MET A 8 -5.65 14.39 1.95
C MET A 8 -6.40 13.65 0.85
N LEU A 9 -6.47 14.21 -0.36
CA LEU A 9 -7.11 13.58 -1.51
C LEU A 9 -6.38 12.29 -1.92
N VAL A 10 -5.04 12.30 -1.95
CA VAL A 10 -4.22 11.10 -2.18
C VAL A 10 -4.58 10.01 -1.17
N MET A 11 -4.60 10.36 0.11
CA MET A 11 -4.90 9.41 1.18
C MET A 11 -6.32 8.83 1.06
N LEU A 12 -7.31 9.67 0.79
CA LEU A 12 -8.70 9.26 0.64
C LEU A 12 -8.89 8.31 -0.55
N VAL A 13 -8.34 8.66 -1.72
CA VAL A 13 -8.42 7.82 -2.92
C VAL A 13 -7.71 6.49 -2.71
N MET A 14 -6.51 6.53 -2.12
CA MET A 14 -5.74 5.33 -1.81
C MET A 14 -6.50 4.41 -0.86
N LEU A 15 -7.04 4.93 0.24
CA LEU A 15 -7.85 4.16 1.19
C LEU A 15 -9.09 3.56 0.54
N ALA A 16 -9.78 4.32 -0.32
CA ALA A 16 -10.97 3.83 -1.01
C ALA A 16 -10.63 2.62 -1.91
N LEU A 17 -9.56 2.73 -2.70
CA LEU A 17 -9.09 1.62 -3.55
C LEU A 17 -8.61 0.43 -2.72
N ASP A 18 -7.80 0.69 -1.70
CA ASP A 18 -7.16 -0.35 -0.90
C ASP A 18 -8.17 -1.09 -0.02
N SER A 19 -9.23 -0.43 0.43
CA SER A 19 -10.31 -1.08 1.19
C SER A 19 -10.96 -2.24 0.44
N VAL A 20 -11.06 -2.15 -0.89
CA VAL A 20 -11.58 -3.24 -1.74
C VAL A 20 -10.63 -4.42 -1.71
N TYR A 21 -9.32 -4.18 -1.88
CA TYR A 21 -8.31 -5.23 -1.83
C TYR A 21 -8.27 -5.89 -0.45
N LEU A 22 -8.17 -5.11 0.61
CA LEU A 22 -8.15 -5.62 1.99
C LEU A 22 -9.39 -6.45 2.31
N TYR A 23 -10.57 -6.05 1.82
CA TYR A 23 -11.79 -6.83 1.99
C TYR A 23 -11.71 -8.20 1.28
N LEU A 24 -11.20 -8.22 0.04
CA LEU A 24 -11.05 -9.44 -0.76
C LEU A 24 -9.94 -10.37 -0.22
N THR A 25 -8.89 -9.82 0.37
CA THR A 25 -7.72 -10.57 0.83
C THR A 25 -7.69 -10.82 2.34
N LYS A 26 -8.68 -10.33 3.11
CA LYS A 26 -8.76 -10.49 4.57
C LYS A 26 -8.54 -11.92 5.05
N SER A 27 -9.08 -12.91 4.34
CA SER A 27 -8.96 -14.32 4.69
C SER A 27 -7.52 -14.82 4.48
N ILE A 28 -6.89 -14.40 3.39
CA ILE A 28 -5.52 -14.76 3.03
C ILE A 28 -4.54 -14.22 4.09
N PHE A 29 -4.61 -12.92 4.38
CA PHE A 29 -3.75 -12.31 5.40
C PHE A 29 -4.06 -12.83 6.81
N GLY A 30 -5.33 -13.05 7.15
CA GLY A 30 -5.71 -13.63 8.44
C GLY A 30 -5.13 -15.02 8.64
N GLN A 31 -5.18 -15.89 7.63
CA GLN A 31 -4.57 -17.22 7.67
C GLN A 31 -3.05 -17.16 7.72
N LEU A 32 -2.42 -16.26 6.95
CA LEU A 32 -0.97 -16.05 6.98
C LEU A 32 -0.49 -15.62 8.38
N VAL A 33 -1.16 -14.65 8.98
CA VAL A 33 -0.83 -14.19 10.34
C VAL A 33 -1.05 -15.30 11.36
N ALA A 34 -2.17 -16.02 11.31
CA ALA A 34 -2.41 -17.16 12.20
C ALA A 34 -1.38 -18.29 12.02
N LYS A 35 -0.90 -18.52 10.80
CA LYS A 35 0.16 -19.50 10.50
C LYS A 35 1.50 -19.11 11.13
N ILE A 36 1.83 -17.82 11.14
CA ILE A 36 3.08 -17.27 11.70
C ILE A 36 2.99 -17.13 13.23
N GLN A 37 1.97 -16.42 13.73
CA GLN A 37 1.83 -16.02 15.13
C GLN A 37 1.12 -17.05 16.01
N ARG A 38 0.42 -18.02 15.41
CA ARG A 38 -0.44 -19.00 16.12
C ARG A 38 -1.64 -18.38 16.85
N THR A 39 -1.95 -17.12 16.56
CA THR A 39 -3.08 -16.36 17.09
C THR A 39 -3.82 -15.67 15.96
N ALA A 40 -5.05 -15.22 16.20
CA ALA A 40 -5.77 -14.42 15.23
C ALA A 40 -5.04 -13.10 14.95
N LEU A 41 -5.26 -12.54 13.76
CA LEU A 41 -4.76 -11.22 13.39
C LEU A 41 -5.40 -10.16 14.29
N GLU A 42 -4.56 -9.39 14.98
CA GLU A 42 -4.99 -8.22 15.75
C GLU A 42 -4.44 -6.94 15.09
N LEU A 43 -5.36 -6.10 14.62
CA LEU A 43 -4.99 -4.87 13.91
C LEU A 43 -4.60 -3.77 14.90
N LYS A 44 -3.34 -3.33 14.84
CA LYS A 44 -2.89 -2.12 15.55
C LYS A 44 -3.19 -0.88 14.71
N LEU A 45 -4.30 -0.20 15.02
CA LEU A 45 -4.77 0.97 14.26
C LEU A 45 -3.72 2.08 14.09
N VAL A 46 -2.90 2.32 15.12
CA VAL A 46 -1.82 3.31 15.05
C VAL A 46 -0.84 3.00 13.92
N GLY A 47 -0.45 1.73 13.76
CA GLY A 47 0.44 1.32 12.67
C GLY A 47 -0.21 1.51 11.30
N ALA A 48 -1.50 1.14 11.16
CA ALA A 48 -2.24 1.32 9.92
C ALA A 48 -2.31 2.80 9.50
N VAL A 49 -2.65 3.70 10.43
CA VAL A 49 -2.70 5.15 10.17
C VAL A 49 -1.35 5.69 9.71
N VAL A 50 -0.27 5.30 10.39
CA VAL A 50 1.09 5.74 10.03
C VAL A 50 1.47 5.27 8.62
N VAL A 51 1.14 4.03 8.24
CA VAL A 51 1.41 3.51 6.90
C VAL A 51 0.74 4.37 5.82
N TYR A 52 -0.55 4.70 5.96
CA TYR A 52 -1.24 5.53 4.96
C TYR A 52 -0.73 6.96 4.91
N ILE A 53 -0.32 7.55 6.04
CA ILE A 53 0.34 8.87 6.07
C ILE A 53 1.65 8.81 5.27
N LEU A 54 2.50 7.82 5.54
CA LEU A 54 3.78 7.67 4.85
C LEU A 54 3.61 7.43 3.35
N LEU A 55 2.67 6.56 2.96
CA LEU A 55 2.35 6.30 1.55
C LEU A 55 1.82 7.56 0.85
N ALA A 56 0.91 8.31 1.48
CA ALA A 56 0.36 9.52 0.90
C ALA A 56 1.41 10.61 0.71
N VAL A 57 2.27 10.83 1.71
CA VAL A 57 3.39 11.79 1.63
C VAL A 57 4.39 11.35 0.57
N GLY A 58 4.80 10.08 0.58
CA GLY A 58 5.74 9.55 -0.41
C GLY A 58 5.22 9.65 -1.84
N LEU A 59 3.97 9.24 -2.08
CA LEU A 59 3.36 9.36 -3.40
C LEU A 59 3.24 10.82 -3.84
N TYR A 60 2.85 11.70 -2.93
CA TYR A 60 2.73 13.13 -3.23
C TYR A 60 4.07 13.74 -3.64
N VAL A 61 5.09 13.61 -2.78
CA VAL A 61 6.41 14.24 -2.96
C VAL A 61 7.15 13.68 -4.17
N PHE A 62 7.14 12.35 -4.36
CA PHE A 62 7.95 11.73 -5.41
C PHE A 62 7.25 11.67 -6.77
N ILE A 63 5.91 11.65 -6.82
CA ILE A 63 5.16 11.37 -8.05
C ILE A 63 4.13 12.44 -8.40
N VAL A 64 3.24 12.82 -7.48
CA VAL A 64 2.10 13.70 -7.79
C VAL A 64 2.58 15.13 -8.05
N GLU A 65 3.30 15.73 -7.10
CA GLU A 65 3.80 17.11 -7.18
C GLU A 65 4.76 17.31 -8.38
N PRO A 66 5.82 16.49 -8.57
CA PRO A 66 6.71 16.62 -9.73
C PRO A 66 6.11 16.07 -11.04
N ARG A 67 4.82 15.67 -11.05
CA ARG A 67 4.09 15.15 -12.21
C ARG A 67 4.84 14.03 -12.96
N LYS A 68 5.45 13.09 -12.25
CA LYS A 68 6.20 11.97 -12.87
C LYS A 68 5.33 11.04 -13.71
N PRO A 69 5.87 10.29 -14.67
CA PRO A 69 5.10 9.29 -15.41
C PRO A 69 4.45 8.24 -14.50
N LEU A 70 3.31 7.68 -14.92
CA LEU A 70 2.57 6.67 -14.12
C LEU A 70 3.40 5.42 -13.80
N TRP A 71 4.30 5.02 -14.70
CA TRP A 71 5.18 3.87 -14.45
C TRP A 71 6.12 4.09 -13.26
N GLN A 72 6.46 5.35 -12.91
CA GLN A 72 7.25 5.64 -11.71
C GLN A 72 6.41 5.47 -10.43
N ALA A 73 5.10 5.71 -10.50
CA ALA A 73 4.19 5.38 -9.38
C ALA A 73 4.08 3.86 -9.21
N ALA A 74 3.97 3.11 -10.32
CA ALA A 74 4.00 1.65 -10.28
C ALA A 74 5.30 1.15 -9.64
N LEU A 75 6.45 1.66 -10.08
CA LEU A 75 7.75 1.29 -9.54
C LEU A 75 7.88 1.67 -8.05
N LEU A 76 7.41 2.85 -7.65
CA LEU A 76 7.42 3.25 -6.24
C LEU A 76 6.60 2.28 -5.38
N GLY A 77 5.42 1.89 -5.85
CA GLY A 77 4.55 0.93 -5.16
C GLY A 77 5.19 -0.46 -5.08
N LEU A 78 5.74 -0.92 -6.20
CA LEU A 78 6.48 -2.18 -6.32
C LEU A 78 7.63 -2.24 -5.31
N VAL A 79 8.41 -1.16 -5.19
CA VAL A 79 9.56 -1.09 -4.29
C VAL A 79 9.12 -1.05 -2.83
N ILE A 80 8.15 -0.22 -2.46
CA ILE A 80 7.72 -0.09 -1.06
C ILE A 80 7.14 -1.41 -0.55
N TYR A 81 6.17 -1.97 -1.28
CA TYR A 81 5.54 -3.23 -0.88
C TYR A 81 6.52 -4.39 -1.00
N GLY A 82 7.33 -4.43 -2.06
CA GLY A 82 8.39 -5.42 -2.19
C GLY A 82 9.37 -5.42 -1.02
N VAL A 83 9.86 -4.24 -0.60
CA VAL A 83 10.74 -4.14 0.58
C VAL A 83 10.03 -4.65 1.84
N TYR A 84 8.78 -4.27 2.08
CA TYR A 84 8.02 -4.73 3.23
C TYR A 84 7.81 -6.25 3.23
N ASP A 85 7.27 -6.80 2.15
CA ASP A 85 6.95 -8.22 2.03
C ASP A 85 8.17 -9.12 2.00
N PHE A 86 9.23 -8.75 1.27
CA PHE A 86 10.45 -9.55 1.24
C PHE A 86 11.25 -9.44 2.54
N THR A 87 11.13 -8.34 3.29
CA THR A 87 11.65 -8.28 4.67
C THR A 87 10.91 -9.26 5.56
N ASN A 88 9.57 -9.31 5.49
CA ASN A 88 8.78 -10.28 6.24
C ASN A 88 9.09 -11.72 5.81
N TYR A 89 9.28 -11.97 4.52
CA TYR A 89 9.67 -13.28 4.01
C TYR A 89 11.04 -13.73 4.51
N ALA A 90 12.01 -12.81 4.61
CA ALA A 90 13.32 -13.08 5.17
C ALA A 90 13.28 -13.38 6.68
N VAL A 91 12.38 -12.72 7.43
CA VAL A 91 12.30 -12.83 8.89
C VAL A 91 11.43 -14.02 9.33
N PHE A 92 10.29 -14.26 8.69
CA PHE A 92 9.31 -15.24 9.14
C PHE A 92 9.40 -16.55 8.33
N LYS A 93 9.74 -17.65 9.03
CA LYS A 93 9.84 -19.00 8.43
C LYS A 93 8.60 -19.49 7.68
N LYS A 94 7.42 -18.97 8.01
CA LYS A 94 6.14 -19.42 7.45
C LYS A 94 5.45 -18.34 6.62
N TYR A 95 6.19 -17.31 6.20
CA TYR A 95 5.65 -16.31 5.29
C TYR A 95 5.48 -16.91 3.90
N ASP A 96 4.31 -16.70 3.29
CA ASP A 96 4.01 -17.26 1.99
C ASP A 96 4.50 -16.34 0.87
N LEU A 97 5.44 -16.83 0.06
CA LEU A 97 6.02 -16.07 -1.05
C LEU A 97 4.98 -15.61 -2.08
N SER A 98 3.92 -16.41 -2.29
CA SER A 98 2.81 -16.02 -3.16
C SER A 98 2.07 -14.78 -2.63
N VAL A 99 1.93 -14.64 -1.31
CA VAL A 99 1.33 -13.45 -0.69
C VAL A 99 2.25 -12.24 -0.86
N ALA A 100 3.57 -12.43 -0.65
CA ALA A 100 4.55 -11.37 -0.89
C ALA A 100 4.49 -10.81 -2.31
N ILE A 101 4.48 -11.69 -3.32
CA ILE A 101 4.42 -11.28 -4.73
C ILE A 101 3.08 -10.62 -5.05
N MET A 102 1.97 -11.18 -4.53
CA MET A 102 0.63 -10.62 -4.74
C MET A 102 0.52 -9.19 -4.18
N ASP A 103 0.98 -8.96 -2.94
CA ASP A 103 0.87 -7.66 -2.28
C ASP A 103 1.84 -6.64 -2.90
N MET A 104 3.03 -7.06 -3.32
CA MET A 104 3.96 -6.25 -4.12
C MET A 104 3.36 -5.76 -5.45
N VAL A 105 2.69 -6.66 -6.18
CA VAL A 105 1.98 -6.29 -7.42
C VAL A 105 0.83 -5.35 -7.10
N TRP A 106 0.07 -5.60 -6.03
CA TRP A 106 -1.01 -4.72 -5.61
C TRP A 106 -0.50 -3.32 -5.26
N GLY A 107 0.59 -3.17 -4.52
CA GLY A 107 1.20 -1.87 -4.22
C GLY A 107 1.50 -1.06 -5.48
N SER A 108 1.98 -1.72 -6.54
CA SER A 108 2.21 -1.11 -7.85
C SER A 108 0.91 -0.59 -8.48
N VAL A 109 -0.14 -1.41 -8.46
CA VAL A 109 -1.47 -1.06 -8.99
C VAL A 109 -2.08 0.09 -8.18
N LEU A 110 -2.03 0.01 -6.85
CA LEU A 110 -2.60 0.96 -5.93
C LEU A 110 -2.01 2.37 -6.11
N LEU A 111 -0.68 2.51 -6.10
CA LEU A 111 -0.05 3.83 -6.26
C LEU A 111 -0.27 4.39 -7.67
N THR A 112 -0.33 3.54 -8.69
CA THR A 112 -0.62 3.95 -10.07
C THR A 112 -2.05 4.46 -10.22
N ALA A 113 -3.03 3.67 -9.76
CA ALA A 113 -4.45 4.02 -9.82
C ALA A 113 -4.75 5.27 -8.99
N THR A 114 -4.18 5.38 -7.79
CA THR A 114 -4.27 6.57 -6.94
C THR A 114 -3.75 7.80 -7.67
N THR A 115 -2.55 7.71 -8.26
CA THR A 115 -1.95 8.81 -9.02
C THR A 115 -2.82 9.22 -10.21
N TYR A 116 -3.33 8.25 -10.96
CA TYR A 116 -4.18 8.51 -12.13
C TYR A 116 -5.46 9.26 -11.74
N ILE A 117 -6.16 8.80 -10.69
CA ILE A 117 -7.41 9.40 -10.22
C ILE A 117 -7.15 10.80 -9.65
N VAL A 118 -6.17 10.95 -8.76
CA VAL A 118 -5.83 12.24 -8.13
C VAL A 118 -5.53 13.30 -9.18
N ARG A 119 -4.79 12.96 -10.24
CA ARG A 119 -4.48 13.90 -11.34
C ARG A 119 -5.69 14.35 -12.16
N LYS A 120 -6.79 13.59 -12.14
CA LYS A 120 -8.04 13.99 -12.80
C LYS A 120 -8.88 14.95 -11.95
N LEU A 121 -8.56 15.05 -10.66
CA LEU A 121 -9.30 15.83 -9.67
C LEU A 121 -8.56 17.11 -9.23
N VAL A 122 -7.29 17.26 -9.61
CA VAL A 122 -6.38 18.37 -9.22
C VAL A 122 -6.02 19.22 -10.43
#